data_AF-A0A964HCG8-F1
#
_entry.id   AF-A0A964HCG8-F1
#
_cell.length_a   1.000
_cell.length_b   1.000
_cell.length_c   1.000
_cell.angle_alpha   90.00
_cell.angle_beta   90.00
_cell.angle_gamma   90.00
#
_symmetry.space_group_name_H-M   'P 1'
#
loop_
_entity.id
_entity.type
_entity.pdbx_description
1 polymer ?
#
loop_
_entity_poly.entity_id
_entity_poly.type
_entity_poly.pdbx_seq_one_letter_code
_entity_poly.pdbx_strand_id
1 'polypeptide(L)'
;PIEPALPPKAEPPVLTEAPAELADPGIEWVARIDCGDAFGTNEILAAQQSLAQHLAKPLSWSGCHEISHEWRPIGIGESGRFRRLRACLQLADRQGPVSEADLTTFEQGIQVLARQFQAQLELPSREAILEQAIALDDFCAGVDMQVAVHVVHAQGGEMRGSKLLGLAQASGLEWWPDGRFHNPEPDSGVSLSNLGGAAFDRDGLSGQTTCGITFWFDVPCAANGPAAFDRLVTLARQFATALDGMLVDDQRNPLGEPMIAAIRKRIAELQQSMAARQIPAGGRRAQRLFR
;
A
#
# COMPACT_ATOMS: atom_id res chain seq x y z
N PRO A 1 18.62 13.33 65.06
CA PRO A 1 18.97 12.61 63.82
C PRO A 1 17.69 12.29 63.04
N ILE A 2 17.42 13.05 61.99
CA ILE A 2 16.29 12.83 61.10
C ILE A 2 16.80 11.93 59.99
N GLU A 3 16.23 10.74 59.90
CA GLU A 3 16.52 9.74 58.87
C GLU A 3 16.10 10.30 57.49
N PRO A 4 16.95 10.27 56.46
CA PRO A 4 16.58 10.81 55.16
C PRO A 4 15.52 9.91 54.51
N ALA A 5 14.38 10.50 54.17
CA ALA A 5 13.32 9.84 53.44
C ALA A 5 13.85 9.31 52.10
N LEU A 6 13.59 8.03 51.84
CA LEU A 6 13.82 7.40 50.53
C LEU A 6 13.12 8.23 49.44
N PRO A 7 13.77 8.47 48.28
CA PRO A 7 13.16 9.19 47.19
C PRO A 7 11.88 8.46 46.72
N PRO A 8 10.87 9.19 46.24
CA PRO A 8 9.66 8.56 45.71
C PRO A 8 10.05 7.61 44.59
N LYS A 9 9.53 6.37 44.68
CA LYS A 9 9.69 5.35 43.65
C LYS A 9 9.18 5.95 42.33
N ALA A 10 10.06 6.09 41.34
CA ALA A 10 9.68 6.62 40.03
C ALA A 10 8.45 5.86 39.53
N GLU A 11 7.38 6.58 39.18
CA GLU A 11 6.24 5.99 38.48
C GLU A 11 6.78 5.27 37.24
N PRO A 12 6.32 4.04 36.95
CA PRO A 12 6.71 3.37 35.72
C PRO A 12 6.38 4.30 34.55
N PRO A 13 7.30 4.50 33.59
CA PRO A 13 7.05 5.41 32.48
C PRO A 13 5.77 4.98 31.77
N VAL A 14 4.85 5.94 31.60
CA VAL A 14 3.59 5.76 30.87
C VAL A 14 3.91 5.07 29.55
N LEU A 15 3.25 3.95 29.27
CA LEU A 15 3.42 3.16 28.06
C LEU A 15 3.11 4.06 26.84
N THR A 16 4.15 4.67 26.29
CA THR A 16 4.07 5.45 25.05
C THR A 16 3.63 4.52 23.92
N GLU A 17 2.42 4.71 23.39
CA GLU A 17 1.92 3.96 22.24
C GLU A 17 2.81 4.21 21.01
N ALA A 18 2.90 3.20 20.14
CA ALA A 18 3.57 3.36 18.86
C ALA A 18 2.76 4.34 18.00
N PRO A 19 3.40 5.23 17.23
CA PRO A 19 2.71 6.06 16.26
C PRO A 19 1.84 5.20 15.32
N ALA A 20 0.68 5.72 14.91
CA ALA A 20 -0.22 5.04 13.96
C ALA A 20 0.48 4.67 12.63
N GLU A 21 1.56 5.38 12.33
CA GLU A 21 2.47 5.14 11.23
C GLU A 21 3.18 3.78 11.27
N LEU A 22 3.45 3.27 12.47
CA LEU A 22 4.20 2.05 12.74
C LEU A 22 3.34 0.90 13.28
N ALA A 23 2.12 1.22 13.73
CA ALA A 23 1.11 0.25 14.14
C ALA A 23 -0.28 0.87 13.94
N ASP A 24 -1.03 0.36 12.97
CA ASP A 24 -2.33 0.91 12.58
C ASP A 24 -3.47 -0.06 12.91
N PRO A 25 -4.11 0.07 14.09
CA PRO A 25 -5.19 -0.83 14.49
C PRO A 25 -6.44 -0.73 13.59
N GLY A 26 -6.52 0.26 12.68
CA GLY A 26 -7.61 0.35 11.71
C GLY A 26 -7.51 -0.67 10.58
N ILE A 27 -6.29 -1.14 10.26
CA ILE A 27 -6.03 -2.06 9.14
C ILE A 27 -5.10 -3.23 9.52
N GLU A 28 -4.68 -3.33 10.78
CA GLU A 28 -3.80 -4.37 11.30
C GLU A 28 -4.30 -4.97 12.62
N TRP A 29 -4.05 -6.26 12.81
CA TRP A 29 -4.05 -6.85 14.15
C TRP A 29 -2.73 -6.54 14.83
N VAL A 30 -2.76 -5.60 15.78
CA VAL A 30 -1.57 -5.14 16.50
C VAL A 30 -1.41 -5.93 17.79
N ALA A 31 -0.37 -6.76 17.85
CA ALA A 31 0.09 -7.40 19.08
C ALA A 31 1.03 -6.44 19.84
N ARG A 32 0.72 -6.15 21.10
CA ARG A 32 1.57 -5.35 21.98
C ARG A 32 2.41 -6.29 22.85
N ILE A 33 3.73 -6.24 22.68
CA ILE A 33 4.67 -7.11 23.37
C ILE A 33 5.62 -6.24 24.20
N ASP A 34 5.57 -6.38 25.52
CA ASP A 34 6.40 -5.62 26.44
C ASP A 34 7.34 -6.58 27.19
N CYS A 35 8.62 -6.53 26.82
CA CYS A 35 9.66 -7.42 27.31
C CYS A 35 10.24 -6.94 28.64
N GLY A 36 10.67 -7.87 29.51
CA GLY A 36 11.44 -7.53 30.70
C GLY A 36 12.84 -7.00 30.36
N ASP A 37 13.51 -7.67 29.42
CA ASP A 37 14.83 -7.32 28.90
C ASP A 37 14.75 -6.69 27.50
N ALA A 38 15.79 -5.98 27.10
CA ALA A 38 15.90 -5.45 25.74
C ALA A 38 16.57 -6.46 24.80
N PHE A 39 15.92 -6.74 23.67
CA PHE A 39 16.36 -7.69 22.65
C PHE A 39 16.98 -6.98 21.46
N GLY A 40 17.99 -7.59 20.84
CA GLY A 40 18.67 -7.01 19.68
C GLY A 40 17.85 -7.15 18.40
N THR A 41 18.05 -6.24 17.44
CA THR A 41 17.36 -6.29 16.13
C THR A 41 17.40 -7.67 15.48
N ASN A 42 18.56 -8.34 15.47
CA ASN A 42 18.71 -9.65 14.82
C ASN A 42 17.86 -10.75 15.46
N GLU A 43 17.72 -10.74 16.79
CA GLU A 43 16.90 -11.72 17.51
C GLU A 43 15.42 -11.53 17.17
N ILE A 44 14.98 -10.26 17.11
CA ILE A 44 13.60 -9.91 16.76
C ILE A 44 13.31 -10.21 15.28
N LEU A 45 14.25 -9.92 14.37
CA LEU A 45 14.10 -10.25 12.94
C LEU A 45 14.04 -11.76 12.70
N ALA A 46 14.84 -12.56 13.40
CA ALA A 46 14.77 -14.01 13.30
C ALA A 46 13.39 -14.54 13.74
N ALA A 47 12.85 -14.00 14.83
CA ALA A 47 11.50 -14.29 15.30
C ALA A 47 10.42 -13.88 14.28
N GLN A 48 10.54 -12.66 13.73
CA GLN A 48 9.63 -12.12 12.72
C GLN A 48 9.62 -12.98 11.45
N GLN A 49 10.79 -13.36 10.93
CA GLN A 49 10.92 -14.18 9.72
C GLN A 49 10.34 -15.59 9.91
N SER A 50 10.59 -16.20 11.08
CA SER A 50 10.06 -17.52 11.42
C SER A 50 8.53 -17.55 11.41
N LEU A 51 7.88 -16.45 11.84
CA LEU A 51 6.42 -16.33 11.81
C LEU A 51 5.91 -15.95 10.42
N ALA A 52 6.55 -14.98 9.76
CA ALA A 52 6.11 -14.43 8.48
C ALA A 52 6.05 -15.48 7.35
N GLN A 53 6.91 -16.51 7.38
CA GLN A 53 6.91 -17.58 6.36
C GLN A 53 5.62 -18.44 6.35
N HIS A 54 4.82 -18.35 7.41
CA HIS A 54 3.57 -19.12 7.57
C HIS A 54 2.32 -18.26 7.40
N LEU A 55 2.46 -16.99 7.05
CA LEU A 55 1.35 -16.04 6.92
C LEU A 55 1.24 -15.58 5.47
N ALA A 56 0.01 -15.53 4.95
CA ALA A 56 -0.23 -14.98 3.62
C ALA A 56 -0.20 -13.44 3.62
N LYS A 57 -0.67 -12.81 4.71
CA LYS A 57 -0.73 -11.34 4.84
C LYS A 57 0.60 -10.76 5.34
N PRO A 58 0.95 -9.52 4.94
CA PRO A 58 2.15 -8.85 5.41
C PRO A 58 2.21 -8.73 6.95
N LEU A 59 3.37 -9.05 7.51
CA LEU A 59 3.68 -8.89 8.92
C LEU A 59 4.80 -7.86 9.09
N SER A 60 4.49 -6.75 9.76
CA SER A 60 5.46 -5.68 10.06
C SER A 60 5.76 -5.62 11.55
N TRP A 61 6.98 -5.18 11.90
CA TRP A 61 7.41 -5.05 13.29
C TRP A 61 7.96 -3.65 13.52
N SER A 62 7.63 -3.08 14.68
CA SER A 62 8.24 -1.86 15.18
C SER A 62 8.60 -2.02 16.65
N GLY A 63 9.59 -1.25 17.11
CA GLY A 63 10.04 -1.31 18.49
C GLY A 63 10.42 0.04 19.04
N CYS A 64 10.23 0.20 20.35
CA CYS A 64 10.74 1.34 21.11
C CYS A 64 12.19 1.06 21.53
N HIS A 65 13.10 1.88 21.00
CA HIS A 65 14.52 1.76 21.26
C HIS A 65 14.83 2.01 22.76
N GLU A 66 15.69 1.17 23.35
CA GLU A 66 15.93 1.15 24.80
C GLU A 66 16.48 2.48 25.34
N ILE A 67 17.39 3.13 24.62
CA ILE A 67 18.10 4.32 25.08
C ILE A 67 17.38 5.60 24.67
N SER A 68 16.93 5.69 23.42
CA SER A 68 16.32 6.92 22.89
C SER A 68 14.83 7.00 23.17
N HIS A 69 14.19 5.90 23.56
CA HIS A 69 12.74 5.78 23.74
C HIS A 69 11.92 6.12 22.49
N GLU A 70 12.56 6.15 21.31
CA GLU A 70 11.91 6.39 20.03
C GLU A 70 11.39 5.08 19.43
N TRP A 71 10.19 5.12 18.87
CA TRP A 71 9.65 4.02 18.07
C TRP A 71 10.26 4.03 16.67
N ARG A 72 10.71 2.87 16.22
CA ARG A 72 11.29 2.68 14.89
C ARG A 72 10.79 1.39 14.25
N PRO A 73 10.70 1.33 12.91
CA PRO A 73 10.50 0.06 12.23
C PRO A 73 11.69 -0.87 12.52
N ILE A 74 11.41 -2.17 12.62
CA ILE A 74 12.44 -3.20 12.78
C ILE A 74 12.58 -3.89 11.42
N GLY A 75 13.68 -3.59 10.72
CA GLY A 75 13.95 -4.09 9.38
C GLY A 75 15.42 -4.47 9.19
N ILE A 76 15.71 -5.09 8.04
CA ILE A 76 17.07 -5.47 7.66
C ILE A 76 17.95 -4.22 7.57
N GLY A 77 19.10 -4.23 8.26
CA GLY A 77 20.05 -3.10 8.29
C GLY A 77 19.84 -2.13 9.45
N GLU A 78 18.74 -2.24 10.20
CA GLU A 78 18.56 -1.51 11.46
C GLU A 78 19.41 -2.14 12.57
N SER A 79 19.86 -1.32 13.52
CA SER A 79 20.63 -1.77 14.68
C SER A 79 20.11 -1.08 15.93
N GLY A 80 19.86 -1.86 16.97
CA GLY A 80 19.35 -1.34 18.22
C GLY A 80 18.94 -2.44 19.17
N ARG A 81 18.61 -2.04 20.39
CA ARG A 81 17.97 -2.90 21.38
C ARG A 81 16.58 -2.35 21.68
N PHE A 82 15.60 -3.23 21.78
CA PHE A 82 14.20 -2.86 21.90
C PHE A 82 13.56 -3.62 23.06
N ARG A 83 12.79 -2.91 23.89
CA ARG A 83 12.08 -3.49 25.04
C ARG A 83 10.58 -3.58 24.82
N ARG A 84 10.01 -2.72 23.98
CA ARG A 84 8.59 -2.73 23.62
C ARG A 84 8.48 -2.94 22.13
N LEU A 85 7.69 -3.91 21.71
CA LEU A 85 7.53 -4.31 20.32
C LEU A 85 6.05 -4.23 19.93
N ARG A 86 5.80 -3.92 18.67
CA ARG A 86 4.51 -4.10 18.01
C ARG A 86 4.71 -5.02 16.84
N ALA A 87 3.99 -6.14 16.83
CA ALA A 87 3.89 -7.02 15.68
C ALA A 87 2.51 -6.79 15.05
N CYS A 88 2.49 -6.41 13.78
CA CYS A 88 1.29 -5.92 13.12
C CYS A 88 1.01 -6.77 11.89
N LEU A 89 -0.07 -7.56 11.96
CA LEU A 89 -0.54 -8.39 10.84
C LEU A 89 -1.61 -7.64 10.06
N GLN A 90 -1.42 -7.45 8.76
CA GLN A 90 -2.40 -6.76 7.92
C GLN A 90 -3.72 -7.54 7.80
N LEU A 91 -4.85 -6.84 7.93
CA LEU A 91 -6.18 -7.45 7.99
C LEU A 91 -6.82 -7.70 6.63
N ALA A 92 -6.48 -6.93 5.61
CA ALA A 92 -7.02 -7.08 4.26
C ALA A 92 -6.05 -6.51 3.22
N ASP A 93 -6.17 -6.97 1.99
CA ASP A 93 -5.60 -6.40 0.78
C ASP A 93 -6.51 -6.76 -0.42
N ARG A 94 -6.13 -6.44 -1.66
CA ARG A 94 -6.92 -6.79 -2.86
C ARG A 94 -7.19 -8.29 -3.06
N GLN A 95 -6.47 -9.18 -2.37
CA GLN A 95 -6.68 -10.63 -2.43
C GLN A 95 -7.72 -11.12 -1.41
N GLY A 96 -8.25 -10.24 -0.56
CA GLY A 96 -9.27 -10.55 0.42
C GLY A 96 -8.85 -10.24 1.87
N PRO A 97 -9.70 -10.60 2.85
CA PRO A 97 -9.37 -10.44 4.26
C PRO A 97 -8.33 -11.48 4.70
N VAL A 98 -7.71 -11.25 5.84
CA VAL A 98 -6.89 -12.24 6.55
C VAL A 98 -7.73 -13.45 6.92
N SER A 99 -7.19 -14.65 6.71
CA SER A 99 -7.91 -15.89 6.97
C SER A 99 -7.93 -16.26 8.46
N GLU A 100 -8.93 -17.05 8.90
CA GLU A 100 -8.96 -17.57 10.28
C GLU A 100 -7.73 -18.44 10.61
N ALA A 101 -7.19 -19.14 9.60
CA ALA A 101 -5.97 -19.92 9.72
C ALA A 101 -4.74 -19.04 9.96
N ASP A 102 -4.60 -17.93 9.23
CA ASP A 102 -3.53 -16.95 9.44
C ASP A 102 -3.65 -16.29 10.81
N LEU A 103 -4.87 -15.89 11.21
CA LEU A 103 -5.12 -15.32 12.54
C LEU A 103 -4.69 -16.30 13.64
N THR A 104 -5.05 -17.57 13.52
CA THR A 104 -4.65 -18.62 14.48
C THR A 104 -3.14 -18.81 14.51
N THR A 105 -2.50 -18.86 13.33
CA THR A 105 -1.05 -19.01 13.19
C THR A 105 -0.31 -17.85 13.83
N PHE A 106 -0.78 -16.61 13.59
CA PHE A 106 -0.20 -15.40 14.16
C PHE A 106 -0.34 -15.36 15.68
N GLU A 107 -1.55 -15.61 16.21
CA GLU A 107 -1.81 -15.63 17.65
C GLU A 107 -0.91 -16.65 18.36
N GLN A 108 -0.86 -17.89 17.87
CA GLN A 108 -0.01 -18.94 18.45
C GLN A 108 1.49 -18.59 18.36
N GLY A 109 1.93 -18.08 17.21
CA GLY A 109 3.31 -17.66 17.00
C GLY A 109 3.74 -16.55 17.96
N ILE A 110 2.93 -15.51 18.10
CA ILE A 110 3.20 -14.41 19.01
C ILE A 110 3.16 -14.86 20.48
N GLN A 111 2.28 -15.78 20.86
CA GLN A 111 2.27 -16.36 22.21
C GLN A 111 3.54 -17.20 22.51
N VAL A 112 4.10 -17.91 21.52
CA VAL A 112 5.39 -18.59 21.67
C VAL A 112 6.51 -17.57 21.86
N LEU A 113 6.54 -16.53 21.03
CA LEU A 113 7.57 -15.48 21.10
C LEU A 113 7.51 -14.69 22.41
N ALA A 114 6.31 -14.34 22.88
CA ALA A 114 6.14 -13.67 24.17
C ALA A 114 6.70 -14.52 25.32
N ARG A 115 6.48 -15.85 25.31
CA ARG A 115 7.08 -16.76 26.30
C ARG A 115 8.60 -16.83 26.20
N GLN A 116 9.14 -16.90 24.98
CA GLN A 116 10.59 -16.90 24.74
C GLN A 116 11.26 -15.63 25.26
N PHE A 117 10.63 -14.48 25.05
CA PHE A 117 11.12 -13.18 25.50
C PHE A 117 10.73 -12.83 26.94
N GLN A 118 10.02 -13.73 27.63
CA GLN A 118 9.44 -13.48 28.96
C GLN A 118 8.66 -12.15 29.00
N ALA A 119 7.95 -11.86 27.91
CA ALA A 119 7.25 -10.61 27.67
C ALA A 119 5.78 -10.70 28.05
N GLN A 120 5.21 -9.56 28.45
CA GLN A 120 3.77 -9.38 28.56
C GLN A 120 3.20 -9.19 27.16
N LEU A 121 2.15 -9.93 26.85
CA LEU A 121 1.45 -9.87 25.57
C LEU A 121 0.04 -9.34 25.80
N GLU A 122 -0.30 -8.29 25.09
CA GLU A 122 -1.68 -7.82 24.92
C GLU A 122 -2.07 -7.96 23.45
N LEU A 123 -3.13 -8.71 23.20
CA LEU A 123 -3.65 -9.00 21.86
C LEU A 123 -5.17 -8.84 21.87
N PRO A 124 -5.75 -8.02 20.96
CA PRO A 124 -7.21 -7.95 20.79
C PRO A 124 -7.82 -9.33 20.49
N SER A 125 -9.09 -9.55 20.84
CA SER A 125 -9.75 -10.84 20.61
C SER A 125 -9.82 -11.18 19.12
N ARG A 126 -9.51 -12.43 18.78
CA ARG A 126 -9.56 -12.93 17.40
C ARG A 126 -10.92 -12.76 16.72
N GLU A 127 -12.02 -12.92 17.47
CA GLU A 127 -13.39 -12.75 16.94
C GLU A 127 -13.63 -11.33 16.42
N ALA A 128 -13.37 -10.32 17.25
CA ALA A 128 -13.50 -8.90 16.84
C ALA A 128 -12.60 -8.55 15.64
N ILE A 129 -11.41 -9.15 15.57
CA ILE A 129 -10.46 -8.92 14.47
C ILE A 129 -10.94 -9.57 13.17
N LEU A 130 -11.52 -10.77 13.24
CA LEU A 130 -12.12 -11.42 12.08
C LEU A 130 -13.29 -10.59 11.53
N GLU A 131 -14.17 -10.10 12.41
CA GLU A 131 -15.26 -9.20 12.00
C GLU A 131 -14.74 -7.91 11.36
N GLN A 132 -13.69 -7.31 11.95
CA GLN A 132 -13.06 -6.12 11.40
C GLN A 132 -12.43 -6.39 10.03
N ALA A 133 -11.75 -7.53 9.85
CA ALA A 133 -11.12 -7.90 8.59
C ALA A 133 -12.16 -8.06 7.46
N ILE A 134 -13.28 -8.75 7.75
CA ILE A 134 -14.38 -8.92 6.80
C ILE A 134 -15.00 -7.56 6.44
N ALA A 135 -15.32 -6.73 7.44
CA ALA A 135 -15.91 -5.41 7.20
C ALA A 135 -14.98 -4.45 6.45
N LEU A 136 -13.66 -4.58 6.66
CA LEU A 136 -12.65 -3.82 5.94
C LEU A 136 -12.54 -4.28 4.48
N ASP A 137 -12.52 -5.59 4.23
CA ASP A 137 -12.50 -6.16 2.89
C ASP A 137 -13.73 -5.79 2.08
N ASP A 138 -14.93 -5.94 2.65
CA ASP A 138 -16.20 -5.54 2.02
C ASP A 138 -16.18 -4.06 1.61
N PHE A 139 -15.62 -3.21 2.47
CA PHE A 139 -15.47 -1.79 2.17
C PHE A 139 -14.46 -1.57 1.03
N CYS A 140 -13.30 -2.22 1.09
CA CYS A 140 -12.28 -2.15 0.05
C CYS A 140 -12.83 -2.57 -1.30
N ALA A 141 -13.53 -3.70 -1.38
CA ALA A 141 -14.19 -4.17 -2.60
C ALA A 141 -15.20 -3.15 -3.15
N GLY A 142 -15.91 -2.43 -2.27
CA GLY A 142 -16.88 -1.40 -2.66
C GLY A 142 -16.27 -0.11 -3.26
N VAL A 143 -14.98 0.14 -3.01
CA VAL A 143 -14.26 1.33 -3.52
C VAL A 143 -13.13 1.00 -4.48
N ASP A 144 -12.85 -0.29 -4.73
CA ASP A 144 -11.80 -0.74 -5.63
C ASP A 144 -12.19 -0.50 -7.09
N MET A 145 -11.89 0.71 -7.56
CA MET A 145 -12.12 1.13 -8.93
C MET A 145 -10.79 1.43 -9.61
N GLN A 146 -10.60 0.87 -10.79
CA GLN A 146 -9.54 1.25 -11.72
C GLN A 146 -10.17 1.78 -13.01
N VAL A 147 -9.64 2.89 -13.51
CA VAL A 147 -10.08 3.47 -14.79
C VAL A 147 -9.03 3.17 -15.85
N ALA A 148 -9.48 2.73 -17.02
CA ALA A 148 -8.66 2.60 -18.21
C ALA A 148 -8.97 3.75 -19.19
N VAL A 149 -7.94 4.37 -19.75
CA VAL A 149 -8.04 5.30 -20.87
C VAL A 149 -7.15 4.79 -21.99
N HIS A 150 -7.74 4.44 -23.13
CA HIS A 150 -7.00 3.89 -24.25
C HIS A 150 -6.62 4.98 -25.24
N VAL A 151 -5.44 4.83 -25.83
CA VAL A 151 -5.01 5.59 -27.00
C VAL A 151 -4.75 4.61 -28.12
N VAL A 152 -5.52 4.71 -29.21
CA VAL A 152 -5.43 3.84 -30.39
C VAL A 152 -5.16 4.66 -31.64
N HIS A 153 -4.54 4.07 -32.65
CA HIS A 153 -4.18 4.80 -33.87
C HIS A 153 -5.46 5.24 -34.60
N ALA A 154 -5.60 6.52 -34.96
CA ALA A 154 -6.87 7.08 -35.43
C ALA A 154 -7.37 6.44 -36.74
N GLN A 155 -6.43 6.01 -37.60
CA GLN A 155 -6.72 5.34 -38.88
C GLN A 155 -6.50 3.80 -38.83
N GLY A 156 -6.43 3.20 -37.64
CA GLY A 156 -6.22 1.75 -37.51
C GLY A 156 -4.85 1.21 -37.93
N GLY A 157 -3.84 2.08 -38.01
CA GLY A 157 -2.44 1.73 -38.21
C GLY A 157 -1.73 1.36 -36.91
N GLU A 158 -0.40 1.39 -36.92
CA GLU A 158 0.42 1.02 -35.77
C GLU A 158 1.29 2.18 -35.28
N MET A 159 1.49 2.24 -33.97
CA MET A 159 2.34 3.18 -33.26
C MET A 159 3.73 2.60 -33.08
N ARG A 160 4.77 3.37 -33.40
CA ARG A 160 6.17 2.96 -33.21
C ARG A 160 6.53 2.93 -31.73
N GLY A 161 7.00 1.78 -31.24
CA GLY A 161 7.37 1.60 -29.84
C GLY A 161 8.57 2.44 -29.39
N SER A 162 9.52 2.76 -30.27
CA SER A 162 10.59 3.74 -29.99
C SER A 162 10.05 5.15 -29.69
N LYS A 163 8.99 5.59 -30.40
CA LYS A 163 8.33 6.87 -30.14
C LYS A 163 7.58 6.84 -28.81
N LEU A 164 6.90 5.72 -28.52
CA LEU A 164 6.23 5.51 -27.24
C LEU A 164 7.20 5.55 -26.06
N LEU A 165 8.34 4.87 -26.17
CA LEU A 165 9.39 4.85 -25.14
C LEU A 165 9.90 6.27 -24.86
N GLY A 166 10.21 7.03 -25.92
CA GLY A 166 10.64 8.41 -25.78
C GLY A 166 9.58 9.31 -25.11
N LEU A 167 8.30 9.13 -25.44
CA LEU A 167 7.20 9.87 -24.80
C LEU A 167 7.02 9.51 -23.33
N ALA A 168 7.09 8.22 -22.99
CA ALA A 168 7.00 7.76 -21.60
C ALA A 168 8.10 8.38 -20.73
N GLN A 169 9.35 8.30 -21.20
CA GLN A 169 10.51 8.88 -20.51
C GLN A 169 10.40 10.41 -20.39
N ALA A 170 10.02 11.10 -21.48
CA ALA A 170 9.85 12.56 -21.47
C ALA A 170 8.72 13.03 -20.54
N SER A 171 7.77 12.15 -20.23
CA SER A 171 6.66 12.41 -19.31
C SER A 171 6.95 11.99 -17.87
N GLY A 172 8.17 11.54 -17.57
CA GLY A 172 8.58 11.09 -16.24
C GLY A 172 8.03 9.72 -15.83
N LEU A 173 7.51 8.93 -16.77
CA LEU A 173 7.11 7.55 -16.48
C LEU A 173 8.33 6.62 -16.51
N GLU A 174 8.40 5.73 -15.54
CA GLU A 174 9.53 4.82 -15.35
C GLU A 174 9.14 3.37 -15.60
N TRP A 175 10.06 2.61 -16.17
CA TRP A 175 9.87 1.18 -16.39
C TRP A 175 9.84 0.40 -15.07
N TRP A 176 8.86 -0.46 -14.87
CA TRP A 176 8.76 -1.35 -13.71
C TRP A 176 8.91 -2.84 -14.07
N PRO A 177 9.26 -3.71 -13.11
CA PRO A 177 9.44 -5.15 -13.34
C PRO A 177 8.22 -5.89 -13.88
N ASP A 178 7.02 -5.33 -13.71
CA ASP A 178 5.75 -5.87 -14.23
C ASP A 178 5.57 -5.65 -15.75
N GLY A 179 6.56 -5.03 -16.41
CA GLY A 179 6.55 -4.75 -17.83
C GLY A 179 5.65 -3.57 -18.21
N ARG A 180 5.32 -2.70 -17.26
CA ARG A 180 4.57 -1.46 -17.48
C ARG A 180 5.44 -0.25 -17.17
N PHE A 181 5.02 0.92 -17.66
CA PHE A 181 5.55 2.18 -17.17
C PHE A 181 4.67 2.69 -16.03
N HIS A 182 5.27 3.20 -14.96
CA HIS A 182 4.56 3.75 -13.81
C HIS A 182 5.01 5.19 -13.56
N ASN A 183 4.11 6.02 -13.06
CA ASN A 183 4.54 7.28 -12.47
C ASN A 183 5.24 6.96 -11.12
N PRO A 184 6.49 7.38 -10.90
CA PRO A 184 7.25 7.05 -9.69
C PRO A 184 6.69 7.70 -8.42
N GLU A 185 5.82 8.71 -8.53
CA GLU A 185 5.13 9.30 -7.39
C GLU A 185 4.26 8.23 -6.69
N PRO A 186 4.51 7.94 -5.39
CA PRO A 186 3.89 6.82 -4.68
C PRO A 186 2.35 6.83 -4.68
N ASP A 187 1.76 8.02 -4.71
CA ASP A 187 0.33 8.31 -4.63
C ASP A 187 -0.27 8.76 -5.96
N SER A 188 0.40 8.48 -7.09
CA SER A 188 -0.15 8.80 -8.41
C SER A 188 -1.27 7.85 -8.85
N GLY A 189 -1.13 6.55 -8.55
CA GLY A 189 -1.99 5.50 -9.08
C GLY A 189 -1.95 5.34 -10.61
N VAL A 190 -0.94 5.92 -11.29
CA VAL A 190 -0.87 5.96 -12.76
C VAL A 190 0.12 4.92 -13.29
N SER A 191 -0.35 4.08 -14.22
CA SER A 191 0.53 3.24 -15.04
C SER A 191 0.11 3.21 -16.51
N LEU A 192 1.01 2.75 -17.37
CA LEU A 192 0.85 2.68 -18.80
C LEU A 192 1.29 1.30 -19.28
N SER A 193 0.41 0.59 -19.97
CA SER A 193 0.66 -0.72 -20.55
C SER A 193 0.37 -0.72 -22.05
N ASN A 194 0.66 -1.84 -22.70
CA ASN A 194 0.17 -2.09 -24.05
C ASN A 194 -1.38 -2.16 -24.04
N LEU A 195 -2.00 -2.04 -25.21
CA LEU A 195 -3.46 -2.07 -25.33
C LEU A 195 -4.05 -3.33 -24.66
N GLY A 196 -5.09 -3.16 -23.86
CA GLY A 196 -5.75 -4.26 -23.15
C GLY A 196 -5.01 -4.79 -21.92
N GLY A 197 -4.00 -4.09 -21.42
CA GLY A 197 -3.33 -4.44 -20.16
C GLY A 197 -2.08 -5.33 -20.30
N ALA A 198 -1.73 -5.72 -21.52
CA ALA A 198 -0.55 -6.54 -21.78
C ALA A 198 0.74 -5.80 -21.40
N ALA A 199 1.70 -6.54 -20.83
CA ALA A 199 3.04 -6.03 -20.55
C ALA A 199 3.76 -5.69 -21.87
N PHE A 200 4.61 -4.66 -21.83
CA PHE A 200 5.58 -4.42 -22.88
C PHE A 200 6.76 -5.37 -22.73
N ASP A 201 7.38 -5.73 -23.85
CA ASP A 201 8.70 -6.36 -23.87
C ASP A 201 9.77 -5.25 -23.84
N ARG A 202 10.55 -5.15 -22.76
CA ARG A 202 11.52 -4.05 -22.56
C ARG A 202 12.53 -3.97 -23.69
N ASP A 203 13.10 -5.12 -24.04
CA ASP A 203 14.23 -5.20 -24.96
C ASP A 203 13.75 -5.07 -26.40
N GLY A 204 12.53 -5.51 -26.67
CA GLY A 204 11.91 -5.45 -28.00
C GLY A 204 11.13 -4.16 -28.29
N LEU A 205 10.67 -3.40 -27.29
CA LEU A 205 9.72 -2.29 -27.49
C LEU A 205 10.21 -1.26 -28.52
N SER A 206 11.49 -0.92 -28.50
CA SER A 206 12.05 0.09 -29.41
C SER A 206 11.92 -0.28 -30.90
N GLY A 207 12.00 -1.57 -31.22
CA GLY A 207 11.90 -2.12 -32.58
C GLY A 207 10.50 -2.63 -32.96
N GLN A 208 9.57 -2.66 -32.01
CA GLN A 208 8.20 -3.15 -32.22
C GLN A 208 7.23 -2.00 -32.52
N THR A 209 6.04 -2.39 -32.96
CA THR A 209 4.89 -1.53 -33.16
C THR A 209 3.72 -2.04 -32.32
N THR A 210 2.78 -1.15 -31.98
CA THR A 210 1.54 -1.52 -31.29
C THR A 210 0.33 -0.82 -31.90
N CYS A 211 -0.84 -1.46 -31.85
CA CYS A 211 -2.10 -0.85 -32.25
C CYS A 211 -2.63 0.19 -31.25
N GLY A 212 -2.08 0.23 -30.03
CA GLY A 212 -2.46 1.21 -29.02
C GLY A 212 -1.83 0.97 -27.65
N ILE A 213 -2.22 1.80 -26.69
CA ILE A 213 -1.74 1.78 -25.30
C ILE A 213 -2.90 2.03 -24.34
N THR A 214 -2.73 1.62 -23.09
CA THR A 214 -3.72 1.84 -22.03
C THR A 214 -3.08 2.56 -20.86
N PHE A 215 -3.61 3.75 -20.54
CA PHE A 215 -3.35 4.41 -19.27
C PHE A 215 -4.30 3.85 -18.22
N TRP A 216 -3.75 3.42 -17.09
CA TRP A 216 -4.48 2.95 -15.93
C TRP A 216 -4.43 3.99 -14.83
N PHE A 217 -5.57 4.19 -14.16
CA PHE A 217 -5.71 5.06 -13.01
C PHE A 217 -6.35 4.30 -11.85
N ASP A 218 -5.55 3.99 -10.84
CA ASP A 218 -5.95 3.31 -9.62
C ASP A 218 -6.56 4.31 -8.63
N VAL A 219 -7.88 4.32 -8.51
CA VAL A 219 -8.62 5.37 -7.79
C VAL A 219 -8.29 5.38 -6.29
N PRO A 220 -8.25 4.23 -5.58
CA PRO A 220 -7.83 4.21 -4.19
C PRO A 220 -6.38 4.65 -3.97
N CYS A 221 -5.47 4.31 -4.87
CA CYS A 221 -4.05 4.63 -4.74
C CYS A 221 -3.68 6.07 -5.16
N ALA A 222 -4.59 6.80 -5.80
CA ALA A 222 -4.33 8.15 -6.29
C ALA A 222 -4.75 9.25 -5.30
N ALA A 223 -3.81 10.09 -4.86
CA ALA A 223 -4.14 11.29 -4.10
C ALA A 223 -4.81 12.36 -5.00
N ASN A 224 -5.77 13.10 -4.44
CA ASN A 224 -6.52 14.14 -5.16
C ASN A 224 -7.11 13.64 -6.50
N GLY A 225 -7.85 12.52 -6.44
CA GLY A 225 -8.25 11.72 -7.58
C GLY A 225 -8.80 12.49 -8.78
N PRO A 226 -9.77 13.41 -8.63
CA PRO A 226 -10.32 14.18 -9.75
C PRO A 226 -9.25 14.97 -10.51
N ALA A 227 -8.35 15.65 -9.79
CA ALA A 227 -7.28 16.44 -10.40
C ALA A 227 -6.18 15.54 -10.98
N ALA A 228 -5.87 14.42 -10.34
CA ALA A 228 -4.92 13.44 -10.85
C ALA A 228 -5.42 12.77 -12.15
N PHE A 229 -6.72 12.46 -12.21
CA PHE A 229 -7.37 11.95 -13.42
C PHE A 229 -7.34 12.98 -14.56
N ASP A 230 -7.56 14.26 -14.27
CA ASP A 230 -7.45 15.33 -15.29
C ASP A 230 -6.02 15.45 -15.86
N ARG A 231 -5.00 15.27 -15.00
CA ARG A 231 -3.60 15.19 -15.46
C ARG A 231 -3.37 13.97 -16.35
N LEU A 232 -3.91 12.80 -15.97
CA LEU A 232 -3.82 11.58 -16.78
C LEU A 232 -4.51 11.74 -18.14
N VAL A 233 -5.70 12.33 -18.19
CA VAL A 233 -6.40 12.61 -19.47
C VAL A 233 -5.59 13.57 -20.33
N THR A 234 -4.99 14.59 -19.73
CA THR A 234 -4.11 15.53 -20.45
C THR A 234 -2.90 14.81 -21.04
N LEU A 235 -2.25 13.94 -20.25
CA LEU A 235 -1.14 13.12 -20.69
C LEU A 235 -1.56 12.17 -21.84
N ALA A 236 -2.69 11.49 -21.71
CA ALA A 236 -3.23 10.61 -22.76
C ALA A 236 -3.49 11.38 -24.07
N ARG A 237 -4.00 12.63 -24.00
CA ARG A 237 -4.19 13.50 -25.17
C ARG A 237 -2.87 13.89 -25.84
N GLN A 238 -1.83 14.15 -25.05
CA GLN A 238 -0.48 14.40 -25.59
C GLN A 238 0.06 13.17 -26.33
N PHE A 239 -0.10 11.97 -25.76
CA PHE A 239 0.28 10.73 -26.43
C PHE A 239 -0.53 10.49 -27.70
N ALA A 240 -1.84 10.72 -27.67
CA ALA A 240 -2.69 10.59 -28.84
C ALA A 240 -2.24 11.55 -29.96
N THR A 241 -1.91 12.79 -29.63
CA THR A 241 -1.41 13.76 -30.62
C THR A 241 -0.06 13.33 -31.17
N ALA A 242 0.85 12.88 -30.31
CA ALA A 242 2.18 12.46 -30.72
C ALA A 242 2.18 11.13 -31.47
N LEU A 243 1.21 10.24 -31.27
CA LEU A 243 1.16 8.90 -31.87
C LEU A 243 0.12 8.78 -33.00
N ASP A 244 -0.38 9.92 -33.52
CA ASP A 244 -1.44 9.95 -34.55
C ASP A 244 -2.67 9.12 -34.14
N GLY A 245 -2.96 9.15 -32.84
CA GLY A 245 -3.98 8.38 -32.16
C GLY A 245 -5.18 9.21 -31.72
N MET A 246 -6.12 8.52 -31.10
CA MET A 246 -7.32 9.07 -30.49
C MET A 246 -7.63 8.37 -29.17
N LEU A 247 -8.26 9.10 -28.25
CA LEU A 247 -8.68 8.53 -26.97
C LEU A 247 -9.98 7.76 -27.18
N VAL A 248 -10.03 6.54 -26.66
CA VAL A 248 -11.22 5.70 -26.72
C VAL A 248 -11.53 5.05 -25.37
N ASP A 249 -12.80 4.70 -25.19
CA ASP A 249 -13.27 3.85 -24.09
C ASP A 249 -13.04 2.34 -24.40
N ASP A 250 -13.46 1.47 -23.48
CA ASP A 250 -13.35 0.02 -23.61
C ASP A 250 -14.05 -0.54 -24.86
N GLN A 251 -15.07 0.16 -25.36
CA GLN A 251 -15.86 -0.20 -26.55
C GLN A 251 -15.29 0.42 -27.83
N ARG A 252 -14.11 1.06 -27.75
CA ARG A 252 -13.45 1.81 -28.83
C ARG A 252 -14.22 3.03 -29.33
N ASN A 253 -15.18 3.53 -28.56
CA ASN A 253 -15.84 4.79 -28.88
C ASN A 253 -14.96 5.97 -28.46
N PRO A 254 -14.98 7.10 -29.18
CA PRO A 254 -14.24 8.29 -28.78
C PRO A 254 -14.57 8.71 -27.35
N LEU A 255 -13.54 8.89 -26.52
CA LEU A 255 -13.72 9.30 -25.13
C LEU A 255 -13.98 10.82 -25.04
N GLY A 256 -15.25 11.20 -25.06
CA GLY A 256 -15.69 12.59 -25.01
C GLY A 256 -15.73 13.21 -23.60
N GLU A 257 -15.81 14.55 -23.56
CA GLU A 257 -15.91 15.33 -22.31
C GLU A 257 -17.05 14.88 -21.35
N PRO A 258 -18.26 14.50 -21.81
CA PRO A 258 -19.31 14.03 -20.91
C PRO A 258 -18.92 12.76 -20.14
N MET A 259 -18.25 11.81 -20.80
CA MET A 259 -17.78 10.58 -20.17
C MET A 259 -16.66 10.86 -19.17
N ILE A 260 -15.69 11.70 -19.55
CA ILE A 260 -14.60 12.15 -18.68
C ILE A 260 -15.17 12.83 -17.42
N ALA A 261 -16.17 13.70 -17.58
CA ALA A 261 -16.83 14.35 -16.45
C ALA A 261 -17.57 13.36 -15.53
N ALA A 262 -18.21 12.33 -16.10
CA ALA A 262 -18.87 11.27 -15.34
C ALA A 262 -17.86 10.44 -14.54
N ILE A 263 -16.74 10.03 -15.15
CA ILE A 263 -15.65 9.32 -14.47
C ILE A 263 -15.07 10.17 -13.34
N ARG A 264 -14.76 11.44 -13.61
CA ARG A 264 -14.25 12.38 -12.60
C ARG A 264 -15.19 12.50 -11.40
N LYS A 265 -16.50 12.61 -11.65
CA LYS A 265 -17.52 12.65 -10.59
C LYS A 265 -17.51 11.37 -9.76
N ARG A 266 -17.47 10.21 -10.41
CA ARG A 266 -17.44 8.90 -9.73
C ARG A 266 -16.18 8.75 -8.85
N ILE A 267 -15.03 9.17 -9.35
CA ILE A 267 -13.78 9.21 -8.59
C ILE A 267 -13.95 10.03 -7.32
N ALA A 268 -14.54 11.23 -7.42
CA ALA A 268 -14.77 12.09 -6.26
C ALA A 268 -15.69 11.43 -5.22
N GLU A 269 -16.78 10.79 -5.64
CA GLU A 269 -17.70 10.07 -4.74
C GLU A 269 -17.02 8.93 -3.98
N LEU A 270 -16.22 8.12 -4.69
CA LEU A 270 -15.48 7.01 -4.07
C LEU A 270 -14.45 7.51 -3.07
N GLN A 271 -13.65 8.51 -3.43
CA GLN A 271 -12.64 9.06 -2.53
C GLN A 271 -13.25 9.78 -1.32
N GLN A 272 -14.44 10.35 -1.46
CA GLN A 272 -15.19 10.89 -0.33
C GLN A 272 -15.63 9.78 0.63
N SER A 273 -16.13 8.65 0.12
CA SER A 273 -16.48 7.46 0.92
C SER A 273 -15.27 6.91 1.68
N MET A 274 -14.13 6.79 0.98
CA MET A 274 -12.82 6.43 1.53
C MET A 274 -12.38 7.32 2.69
N ALA A 275 -12.43 8.64 2.51
CA ALA A 275 -12.10 9.59 3.56
C ALA A 275 -13.03 9.48 4.78
N ALA A 276 -14.34 9.24 4.58
CA ALA A 276 -15.31 9.06 5.66
C ALA A 276 -15.03 7.80 6.51
N ARG A 277 -14.40 6.78 5.93
CA ARG A 277 -13.90 5.59 6.64
C ARG A 277 -12.45 5.72 7.13
N GLN A 278 -11.90 6.93 7.13
CA GLN A 278 -10.51 7.21 7.56
C GLN A 278 -9.46 6.44 6.73
N ILE A 279 -9.75 6.17 5.47
CA ILE A 279 -8.81 5.58 4.50
C ILE A 279 -8.67 6.61 3.37
N PRO A 280 -8.03 7.78 3.59
CA PRO A 280 -7.91 8.77 2.53
C PRO A 280 -7.14 8.18 1.33
N ALA A 281 -7.69 8.36 0.12
CA ALA A 281 -7.08 7.87 -1.12
C ALA A 281 -5.67 8.45 -1.34
N GLY A 282 -4.78 7.63 -1.88
CA GLY A 282 -3.35 7.93 -1.98
C GLY A 282 -2.58 7.94 -0.66
N GLY A 283 -3.27 7.97 0.49
CA GLY A 283 -2.67 7.91 1.81
C GLY A 283 -2.17 6.51 2.18
N ARG A 284 -1.44 6.41 3.29
CA ARG A 284 -0.76 5.19 3.74
C ARG A 284 -1.68 3.96 3.84
N ARG A 285 -2.86 4.11 4.46
CA ARG A 285 -3.84 3.01 4.56
C ARG A 285 -4.27 2.53 3.17
N ALA A 286 -4.59 3.45 2.26
CA ALA A 286 -4.98 3.09 0.90
C ALA A 286 -3.83 2.38 0.17
N GLN A 287 -2.59 2.89 0.25
CA GLN A 287 -1.43 2.23 -0.36
C GLN A 287 -1.23 0.80 0.15
N ARG A 288 -1.47 0.55 1.44
CA ARG A 288 -1.32 -0.79 2.00
C ARG A 288 -2.45 -1.75 1.61
N LEU A 289 -3.67 -1.25 1.50
CA LEU A 289 -4.85 -2.07 1.19
C LEU A 289 -4.96 -2.39 -0.31
N PHE A 290 -4.48 -1.51 -1.19
CA PHE A 290 -4.75 -1.59 -2.62
C PHE A 290 -3.52 -1.85 -3.52
N ARG A 291 -2.29 -1.77 -2.99
CA ARG A 291 -1.05 -1.95 -3.77
C ARG A 291 -0.44 -3.34 -3.65
#